data_AF-A0AA40FK41-F1
#
_entry.id   AF-A0AA40FK41-F1
#
_cell.length_a   1.000
_cell.length_b   1.000
_cell.length_c   1.000
_cell.angle_alpha   90.00
_cell.angle_beta   90.00
_cell.angle_gamma   90.00
#
_symmetry.space_group_name_H-M   'P 1'
#
loop_
_entity.id
_entity.type
_entity.pdbx_description
1 polymer ?
#
loop_
_entity_poly.entity_id
_entity_poly.type
_entity_poly.pdbx_seq_one_letter_code
_entity_poly.pdbx_strand_id
1 'polypeptide(L)'
;MARFQRFEINSHRSNFCSSLRSVLRSQRWENGEHTVEPSFLGVYSPWYLYLVEEEGTRNRLESNTEHWNALLLSLRELIEWVIRKDTELTGLGPVCGDVAALQKQEDDHRGFRRQLEDKRPIVENNLLSGRQYIANEPPLSDTSDSEAGRELDGDSRGYRSAEEQARELTRSIRREVNKLSEQWNALIERSDAWKRKLDDTANVSTLPSFYLHRKPLTHKPHYPI
;
A
#
# COMPACT_ATOMS: atom_id res chain seq x y z
N MET A 1 -24.47 -5.29 -34.20
CA MET A 1 -25.86 -5.37 -33.68
C MET A 1 -25.97 -5.32 -32.14
N ALA A 2 -24.97 -5.74 -31.36
CA ALA A 2 -25.06 -5.75 -29.88
C ALA A 2 -24.90 -4.39 -29.17
N ARG A 3 -24.28 -3.37 -29.80
CA ARG A 3 -24.14 -2.02 -29.22
C ARG A 3 -25.45 -1.20 -29.20
N PHE A 4 -26.40 -1.50 -30.09
CA PHE A 4 -27.69 -0.79 -30.16
C PHE A 4 -28.63 -1.21 -29.01
N GLN A 5 -28.67 -2.51 -28.67
CA GLN A 5 -29.48 -3.02 -27.56
C GLN A 5 -29.07 -2.47 -26.19
N ARG A 6 -27.76 -2.23 -25.95
CA ARG A 6 -27.29 -1.71 -24.65
C ARG A 6 -27.62 -0.22 -24.43
N PHE A 7 -27.72 0.56 -25.52
CA PHE A 7 -28.10 1.97 -25.46
C PHE A 7 -29.61 2.13 -25.29
N GLU A 8 -30.42 1.30 -25.95
CA GLU A 8 -31.88 1.26 -25.74
C GLU A 8 -32.26 0.83 -24.33
N ILE A 9 -31.58 -0.17 -23.75
CA ILE A 9 -31.83 -0.61 -22.37
C ILE A 9 -31.48 0.51 -21.37
N ASN A 10 -30.38 1.24 -21.57
CA ASN A 10 -30.00 2.37 -20.70
C ASN A 10 -30.90 3.61 -20.88
N SER A 11 -31.34 3.90 -22.11
CA SER A 11 -32.28 4.98 -22.41
C SER A 11 -33.66 4.70 -21.81
N HIS A 12 -34.16 3.46 -21.96
CA HIS A 12 -35.40 3.03 -21.32
C HIS A 12 -35.28 3.01 -19.79
N ARG A 13 -34.14 2.58 -19.21
CA ARG A 13 -33.87 2.67 -17.76
C ARG A 13 -33.96 4.11 -17.24
N SER A 14 -33.33 5.08 -17.91
CA SER A 14 -33.33 6.48 -17.48
C SER A 14 -34.69 7.16 -17.62
N ASN A 15 -35.37 6.96 -18.75
CA ASN A 15 -36.69 7.52 -19.01
C ASN A 15 -37.75 6.90 -18.07
N PHE A 16 -37.65 5.60 -17.78
CA PHE A 16 -38.56 4.88 -16.89
C PHE A 16 -38.35 5.25 -15.41
N CYS A 17 -37.11 5.36 -14.92
CA CYS A 17 -36.83 5.82 -13.56
C CYS A 17 -37.24 7.29 -13.33
N SER A 18 -37.14 8.12 -14.37
CA SER A 18 -37.61 9.51 -14.33
C SER A 18 -39.13 9.58 -14.30
N SER A 19 -39.80 8.72 -15.08
CA SER A 19 -41.26 8.55 -15.05
C SER A 19 -41.75 8.02 -13.70
N LEU A 20 -41.08 7.02 -13.11
CA LEU A 20 -41.39 6.48 -11.78
C LEU A 20 -41.25 7.56 -10.69
N ARG A 21 -40.16 8.35 -10.72
CA ARG A 21 -39.96 9.48 -9.81
C ARG A 21 -40.96 10.61 -10.03
N SER A 22 -41.46 10.80 -11.25
CA SER A 22 -42.51 11.77 -11.56
C SER A 22 -43.87 11.29 -11.02
N VAL A 23 -44.22 10.03 -11.26
CA VAL A 23 -45.46 9.40 -10.81
C VAL A 23 -45.52 9.30 -9.28
N LEU A 24 -44.44 8.89 -8.62
CA LEU A 24 -44.34 8.87 -7.16
C LEU A 24 -44.42 10.28 -6.53
N ARG A 25 -43.93 11.31 -7.24
CA ARG A 25 -44.09 12.71 -6.80
C ARG A 25 -45.54 13.17 -7.00
N SER A 26 -46.14 12.89 -8.15
CA SER A 26 -47.50 13.33 -8.50
C SER A 26 -48.58 12.66 -7.63
N GLN A 27 -48.46 11.36 -7.36
CA GLN A 27 -49.36 10.61 -6.46
C GLN A 27 -49.30 11.09 -5.01
N ARG A 28 -48.15 11.64 -4.56
CA ARG A 28 -47.96 12.18 -3.21
C ARG A 28 -48.69 13.51 -2.98
N TRP A 29 -49.14 14.20 -4.04
CA TRP A 29 -49.80 15.51 -3.92
C TRP A 29 -51.33 15.45 -3.98
N GLU A 30 -51.93 14.39 -4.53
CA GLU A 30 -53.39 14.35 -4.74
C GLU A 30 -54.19 13.62 -3.65
N ASN A 31 -53.62 12.67 -2.92
CA ASN A 31 -54.40 11.83 -1.98
C ASN A 31 -53.75 11.75 -0.60
N GLY A 32 -54.24 12.57 0.33
CA GLY A 32 -54.17 12.24 1.75
C GLY A 32 -55.05 11.02 2.00
N GLU A 33 -54.44 9.91 2.43
CA GLU A 33 -55.08 8.61 2.68
C GLU A 33 -55.65 7.90 1.44
N HIS A 34 -54.88 6.97 0.85
CA HIS A 34 -55.23 5.53 0.77
C HIS A 34 -54.25 4.78 -0.14
N THR A 35 -53.72 3.68 0.39
CA THR A 35 -53.23 2.45 -0.26
C THR A 35 -52.85 2.54 -1.75
N VAL A 36 -51.53 2.56 -2.00
CA VAL A 36 -50.94 2.17 -3.28
C VAL A 36 -51.48 0.80 -3.72
N GLU A 37 -52.05 0.74 -4.92
CA GLU A 37 -52.64 -0.47 -5.54
C GLU A 37 -51.68 -1.68 -5.43
N PRO A 38 -52.08 -2.82 -4.83
CA PRO A 38 -51.20 -3.97 -4.58
C PRO A 38 -50.53 -4.52 -5.86
N SER A 39 -51.20 -4.39 -7.00
CA SER A 39 -50.68 -4.78 -8.32
C SER A 39 -49.45 -3.96 -8.73
N PHE A 40 -49.40 -2.68 -8.34
CA PHE A 40 -48.30 -1.76 -8.59
C PHE A 40 -47.09 -2.04 -7.70
N LEU A 41 -47.30 -2.59 -6.49
CA LEU A 41 -46.20 -3.04 -5.64
C LEU A 41 -45.64 -4.39 -6.12
N GLY A 42 -46.51 -5.31 -6.56
CA GLY A 42 -46.12 -6.65 -7.02
C GLY A 42 -45.26 -6.68 -8.28
N VAL A 43 -45.57 -5.81 -9.25
CA VAL A 43 -44.80 -5.74 -10.51
C VAL A 43 -43.49 -4.97 -10.33
N TYR A 44 -43.45 -3.94 -9.48
CA TYR A 44 -42.28 -3.06 -9.35
C TYR A 44 -41.29 -3.52 -8.28
N SER A 45 -41.71 -4.30 -7.28
CA SER A 45 -40.83 -4.82 -6.22
C SER A 45 -39.69 -5.69 -6.75
N PRO A 46 -39.90 -6.66 -7.67
CA PRO A 46 -38.80 -7.47 -8.21
C PRO A 46 -37.77 -6.64 -8.98
N TRP A 47 -38.22 -5.65 -9.77
CA TRP A 47 -37.33 -4.75 -10.51
C TRP A 47 -36.58 -3.80 -9.59
N TYR A 48 -37.24 -3.27 -8.55
CA TYR A 48 -36.60 -2.44 -7.53
C TYR A 48 -35.55 -3.22 -6.74
N LEU A 49 -35.86 -4.46 -6.33
CA LEU A 49 -34.91 -5.36 -5.67
C LEU A 49 -33.71 -5.68 -6.56
N TYR A 50 -33.93 -5.97 -7.84
CA TYR A 50 -32.84 -6.19 -8.81
C TYR A 50 -31.95 -4.95 -8.98
N LEU A 51 -32.54 -3.75 -9.06
CA LEU A 51 -31.77 -2.51 -9.16
C LEU A 51 -30.97 -2.22 -7.88
N VAL A 52 -31.56 -2.44 -6.71
CA VAL A 52 -30.88 -2.30 -5.41
C VAL A 52 -29.77 -3.34 -5.25
N GLU A 53 -29.95 -4.56 -5.75
CA GLU A 53 -28.93 -5.62 -5.75
C GLU A 53 -27.78 -5.29 -6.71
N GLU A 54 -28.07 -4.81 -7.92
CA GLU A 54 -27.05 -4.32 -8.86
C GLU A 54 -26.28 -3.11 -8.30
N GLU A 55 -26.97 -2.16 -7.68
CA GLU A 55 -26.34 -1.01 -7.04
C GLU A 55 -25.48 -1.45 -5.85
N GLY A 56 -25.96 -2.40 -5.04
CA GLY A 56 -25.21 -2.97 -3.92
C GLY A 56 -23.97 -3.76 -4.34
N THR A 57 -24.04 -4.49 -5.45
CA THR A 57 -22.87 -5.20 -6.02
C THR A 57 -21.86 -4.24 -6.62
N ARG A 58 -22.32 -3.21 -7.35
CA ARG A 58 -21.48 -2.14 -7.90
C ARG A 58 -20.76 -1.36 -6.79
N ASN A 59 -21.47 -0.91 -5.77
CA ASN A 59 -20.89 -0.15 -4.65
C ASN A 59 -19.84 -0.96 -3.88
N ARG A 60 -20.05 -2.27 -3.74
CA ARG A 60 -19.05 -3.19 -3.15
C ARG A 60 -17.77 -3.27 -3.96
N LEU A 61 -17.87 -3.36 -5.29
CA LEU A 61 -16.70 -3.42 -6.18
C LEU A 61 -15.94 -2.10 -6.23
N GLU A 62 -16.66 -0.98 -6.20
CA GLU A 62 -16.09 0.38 -6.17
C GLU A 62 -15.35 0.63 -4.86
N SER A 63 -15.98 0.34 -3.71
CA SER A 63 -15.36 0.44 -2.40
C SER A 63 -14.13 -0.48 -2.25
N ASN A 64 -14.18 -1.69 -2.81
CA ASN A 64 -13.03 -2.60 -2.83
C ASN A 64 -11.87 -2.01 -3.65
N THR A 65 -12.15 -1.39 -4.79
CA THR A 65 -11.13 -0.77 -5.64
C THR A 65 -10.51 0.45 -4.95
N GLU A 66 -11.31 1.29 -4.30
CA GLU A 66 -10.84 2.43 -3.52
C GLU A 66 -9.93 1.99 -2.36
N HIS A 67 -10.29 0.91 -1.68
CA HIS A 67 -9.48 0.34 -0.60
C HIS A 67 -8.07 -0.03 -1.07
N TRP A 68 -7.95 -0.73 -2.20
CA TRP A 68 -6.64 -1.12 -2.74
C TRP A 68 -5.83 0.06 -3.28
N ASN A 69 -6.50 1.08 -3.83
CA ASN A 69 -5.82 2.32 -4.21
C ASN A 69 -5.29 3.08 -2.99
N ALA A 70 -6.06 3.12 -1.88
CA ALA A 70 -5.60 3.70 -0.63
C ALA A 70 -4.40 2.94 -0.05
N LEU A 71 -4.41 1.60 -0.13
CA LEU A 71 -3.26 0.77 0.23
C LEU A 71 -2.02 1.13 -0.60
N LEU A 72 -2.16 1.23 -1.93
CA LEU A 72 -1.05 1.59 -2.81
C LEU A 72 -0.44 2.95 -2.46
N LEU A 73 -1.29 3.94 -2.14
CA LEU A 73 -0.82 5.26 -1.71
C LEU A 73 -0.07 5.16 -0.37
N SER A 74 -0.63 4.44 0.60
CA SER A 74 0.01 4.26 1.91
C SER A 74 1.36 3.54 1.80
N LEU A 75 1.48 2.51 0.94
CA LEU A 75 2.75 1.84 0.65
C LEU A 75 3.82 2.83 0.14
N ARG A 76 3.45 3.71 -0.80
CA ARG A 76 4.36 4.73 -1.35
C ARG A 76 4.79 5.75 -0.30
N GLU A 77 3.86 6.23 0.51
CA GLU A 77 4.16 7.15 1.61
C GLU A 77 5.12 6.54 2.64
N LEU A 78 4.95 5.24 2.93
CA LEU A 78 5.85 4.51 3.82
C LEU A 78 7.24 4.35 3.20
N ILE A 79 7.35 4.06 1.90
CA ILE A 79 8.64 4.00 1.21
C ILE A 79 9.35 5.34 1.29
N GLU A 80 8.67 6.44 0.99
CA GLU A 80 9.23 7.79 1.13
C GLU A 80 9.63 8.12 2.57
N TRP A 81 8.86 7.65 3.55
CA TRP A 81 9.21 7.78 4.95
C TRP A 81 10.49 7.00 5.29
N VAL A 82 10.62 5.76 4.81
CA VAL A 82 11.81 4.92 5.03
C VAL A 82 13.05 5.56 4.40
N ILE A 83 12.95 6.09 3.17
CA ILE A 83 14.05 6.80 2.50
C ILE A 83 14.49 8.03 3.30
N ARG A 84 13.54 8.82 3.83
CA ARG A 84 13.87 9.97 4.68
C ARG A 84 14.55 9.55 5.98
N LYS A 85 14.10 8.46 6.62
CA LYS A 85 14.74 7.89 7.80
C LYS A 85 16.14 7.33 7.52
N ASP A 86 16.34 6.77 6.33
CA ASP A 86 17.66 6.32 5.90
C ASP A 86 18.64 7.49 5.74
N THR A 87 18.14 8.62 5.22
CA THR A 87 18.90 9.87 5.11
C THR A 87 19.20 10.46 6.49
N GLU A 88 18.22 10.47 7.41
CA GLU A 88 18.40 10.90 8.80
C GLU A 88 19.45 10.08 9.54
N LEU A 89 19.42 8.75 9.38
CA LEU A 89 20.43 7.85 9.95
C LEU A 89 21.83 8.11 9.37
N THR A 90 21.92 8.44 8.08
CA THR A 90 23.18 8.85 7.44
C THR A 90 23.67 10.20 8.00
N GLY A 91 22.75 11.10 8.31
CA GLY A 91 23.02 12.42 8.90
C GLY A 91 23.55 12.38 10.34
N LEU A 92 23.37 11.28 11.08
CA LEU A 92 24.00 11.10 12.40
C LEU A 92 25.54 11.06 12.32
N GLY A 93 26.08 10.89 11.12
CA GLY A 93 27.51 10.94 10.86
C GLY A 93 28.28 9.72 11.38
N PRO A 94 29.61 9.71 11.19
CA PRO A 94 30.46 8.69 11.80
C PRO A 94 30.44 8.82 13.31
N VAL A 95 30.66 7.70 14.00
CA VAL A 95 30.77 7.69 15.46
C VAL A 95 32.04 8.45 15.87
N CYS A 96 31.89 9.47 16.73
CA CYS A 96 32.99 10.32 17.21
C CYS A 96 33.57 9.79 18.52
N GLY A 97 34.81 10.20 18.87
CA GLY A 97 35.60 9.52 19.91
C GLY A 97 35.56 10.11 21.33
N ASP A 98 35.05 11.33 21.54
CA ASP A 98 34.96 11.90 22.88
C ASP A 98 33.65 11.52 23.58
N VAL A 99 33.73 11.33 24.89
CA VAL A 99 32.64 10.74 25.71
C VAL A 99 31.33 11.53 25.62
N ALA A 100 31.41 12.86 25.56
CA ALA A 100 30.22 13.72 25.47
C ALA A 100 29.51 13.59 24.11
N ALA A 101 30.27 13.52 23.01
CA ALA A 101 29.69 13.30 21.68
C ALA A 101 29.10 11.89 21.55
N LEU A 102 29.76 10.87 22.11
CA LEU A 102 29.22 9.50 22.14
C LEU A 102 27.88 9.43 22.87
N GLN A 103 27.76 10.06 24.05
CA GLN A 103 26.51 10.07 24.80
C GLN A 103 25.38 10.75 24.00
N LYS A 104 25.67 11.89 23.36
CA LYS A 104 24.72 12.58 22.50
C LYS A 104 24.29 11.71 21.31
N GLN A 105 25.24 11.06 20.64
CA GLN A 105 24.96 10.16 19.53
C GLN A 105 24.09 8.97 19.99
N GLU A 106 24.35 8.42 21.18
CA GLU A 106 23.52 7.35 21.74
C GLU A 106 22.07 7.80 21.98
N ASP A 107 21.88 8.99 22.54
CA ASP A 107 20.55 9.54 22.79
C ASP A 107 19.80 9.89 21.50
N ASP A 108 20.49 10.48 20.51
CA ASP A 108 19.95 10.78 19.19
C ASP A 108 19.46 9.48 18.51
N HIS A 109 20.25 8.40 18.56
CA HIS A 109 19.86 7.10 18.00
C HIS A 109 18.77 6.39 18.80
N ARG A 110 18.75 6.52 20.12
CA ARG A 110 17.65 6.03 20.96
C ARG A 110 16.34 6.70 20.57
N GLY A 111 16.35 8.02 20.30
CA GLY A 111 15.23 8.76 19.76
C GLY A 111 14.80 8.27 18.37
N PHE A 112 15.77 8.03 17.48
CA PHE A 112 15.53 7.46 16.15
C PHE A 112 14.87 6.07 16.22
N ARG A 113 15.36 5.17 17.09
CA ARG A 113 14.80 3.82 17.25
C ARG A 113 13.35 3.82 17.71
N ARG A 114 12.98 4.68 18.66
CA ARG A 114 11.58 4.80 19.10
C ARG A 114 10.66 5.15 17.93
N GLN A 115 11.09 6.04 17.04
CA GLN A 115 10.30 6.39 15.84
C GLN A 115 10.16 5.19 14.87
N LEU A 116 11.16 4.31 14.77
CA LEU A 116 11.02 3.06 14.01
C LEU A 116 10.03 2.12 14.68
N GLU A 117 10.10 1.96 15.99
CA GLU A 117 9.21 1.10 16.77
C GLU A 117 7.75 1.57 16.68
N ASP A 118 7.50 2.89 16.75
CA ASP A 118 6.18 3.48 16.59
C ASP A 118 5.62 3.27 15.16
N LYS A 119 6.49 3.30 14.13
CA LYS A 119 6.08 3.13 12.74
C LYS A 119 5.89 1.67 12.33
N ARG A 120 6.60 0.75 13.00
CA ARG A 120 6.59 -0.70 12.72
C ARG A 120 5.19 -1.29 12.52
N PRO A 121 4.20 -1.11 13.42
CA PRO A 121 2.89 -1.74 13.24
C PRO A 121 2.18 -1.30 11.96
N ILE A 122 2.40 -0.06 11.52
CA ILE A 122 1.81 0.48 10.28
C ILE A 122 2.46 -0.17 9.06
N VAL A 123 3.79 -0.31 9.07
CA VAL A 123 4.54 -0.99 8.01
C VAL A 123 4.14 -2.46 7.92
N GLU A 124 4.11 -3.17 9.04
CA GLU A 124 3.75 -4.59 9.11
C GLU A 124 2.31 -4.81 8.64
N ASN A 125 1.37 -3.95 9.03
CA ASN A 125 -0.02 -4.02 8.59
C ASN A 125 -0.16 -3.79 7.07
N ASN A 126 0.49 -2.77 6.50
CA ASN A 126 0.43 -2.50 5.06
C ASN A 126 1.06 -3.64 4.24
N LEU A 127 2.19 -4.18 4.69
CA LEU A 127 2.83 -5.33 4.07
C LEU A 127 1.95 -6.59 4.15
N LEU A 128 1.27 -6.81 5.28
CA LEU A 128 0.32 -7.92 5.43
C LEU A 128 -0.86 -7.78 4.46
N SER A 129 -1.52 -6.62 4.45
CA SER A 129 -2.63 -6.32 3.54
C SER A 129 -2.24 -6.47 2.08
N GLY A 130 -1.05 -5.98 1.70
CA GLY A 130 -0.50 -6.13 0.35
C GLY A 130 -0.24 -7.58 -0.02
N ARG A 131 0.32 -8.40 0.88
CA ARG A 131 0.52 -9.84 0.65
C ARG A 131 -0.80 -10.60 0.52
N GLN A 132 -1.79 -10.28 1.35
CA GLN A 132 -3.12 -10.89 1.27
C GLN A 132 -3.79 -10.57 -0.07
N TYR A 133 -3.72 -9.30 -0.50
CA TYR A 133 -4.22 -8.90 -1.81
C TYR A 133 -3.58 -9.70 -2.95
N ILE A 134 -2.24 -9.81 -2.93
CA ILE A 134 -1.47 -10.57 -3.91
C ILE A 134 -1.82 -12.07 -3.91
N ALA A 135 -2.06 -12.65 -2.74
CA ALA A 135 -2.39 -14.07 -2.58
C ALA A 135 -3.82 -14.40 -3.02
N ASN A 136 -4.75 -13.43 -2.93
CA ASN A 136 -6.13 -13.57 -3.36
C ASN A 136 -6.31 -13.36 -4.87
N GLU A 137 -5.28 -12.89 -5.57
CA GLU A 137 -5.29 -12.83 -7.03
C GLU A 137 -5.08 -14.24 -7.60
N PRO A 138 -5.88 -14.69 -8.59
CA PRO A 138 -5.56 -15.89 -9.36
C PRO A 138 -4.10 -15.80 -9.84
N PRO A 139 -3.31 -16.89 -9.78
CA PRO A 139 -1.98 -16.88 -10.37
C PRO A 139 -2.14 -16.38 -11.80
N LEU A 140 -1.49 -15.26 -12.12
CA LEU A 140 -1.41 -14.82 -13.51
C LEU A 140 -0.76 -15.99 -14.25
N SER A 141 -1.56 -16.73 -15.00
CA SER A 141 -1.06 -17.82 -15.83
C SER A 141 -0.08 -17.16 -16.79
N ASP A 142 1.20 -17.43 -16.60
CA ASP A 142 2.32 -16.98 -17.42
C ASP A 142 2.35 -17.76 -18.76
N THR A 143 1.16 -17.97 -19.34
CA THR A 143 0.93 -18.66 -20.60
C THR A 143 -0.21 -17.96 -21.32
N SER A 144 0.09 -16.89 -22.04
CA SER A 144 -0.39 -16.79 -23.43
C SER A 144 0.38 -15.71 -24.15
N ASP A 145 1.60 -16.06 -24.57
CA ASP A 145 2.20 -15.50 -25.76
C ASP A 145 1.47 -16.12 -26.97
N SER A 146 0.19 -15.75 -27.17
CA SER A 146 -0.65 -16.01 -28.35
C SER A 146 -2.06 -15.47 -28.11
N GLU A 147 -2.31 -14.24 -28.57
CA GLU A 147 -3.35 -14.01 -29.58
C GLU A 147 -3.12 -12.61 -30.18
N ALA A 148 -2.19 -12.57 -31.13
CA ALA A 148 -2.29 -11.65 -32.24
C ALA A 148 -3.61 -11.98 -32.97
N GLY A 149 -4.69 -11.22 -32.71
CA GLY A 149 -5.97 -11.58 -33.33
C GLY A 149 -7.24 -10.83 -32.94
N ARG A 150 -7.20 -9.69 -32.24
CA ARG A 150 -8.40 -8.83 -32.08
C ARG A 150 -8.07 -7.36 -32.28
N GLU A 151 -7.58 -7.03 -33.48
CA GLU A 151 -8.04 -5.81 -34.12
C GLU A 151 -9.54 -5.98 -34.43
N LEU A 152 -10.28 -4.86 -34.50
CA LEU A 152 -11.72 -4.73 -34.73
C LEU A 152 -12.58 -4.60 -33.45
N ASP A 153 -12.34 -3.53 -32.67
CA ASP A 153 -13.38 -2.50 -32.56
C ASP A 153 -12.75 -1.17 -32.13
N GLY A 154 -12.64 -0.28 -33.10
CA GLY A 154 -12.22 1.10 -32.88
C GLY A 154 -13.15 1.84 -31.92
N ASP A 155 -12.56 2.85 -31.31
CA ASP A 155 -13.16 3.87 -30.45
C ASP A 155 -13.30 3.51 -28.96
N SER A 156 -12.16 3.45 -28.27
CA SER A 156 -12.07 3.68 -26.83
C SER A 156 -10.91 4.62 -26.52
N ARG A 157 -11.04 5.84 -27.06
CA ARG A 157 -10.87 7.12 -26.34
C ARG A 157 -10.08 7.05 -25.01
N GLY A 158 -8.77 6.81 -25.06
CA GLY A 158 -7.79 7.08 -23.99
C GLY A 158 -8.01 6.44 -22.61
N TYR A 159 -9.07 5.66 -22.40
CA TYR A 159 -9.45 5.09 -21.11
C TYR A 159 -9.22 3.58 -21.16
N ARG A 160 -8.19 3.12 -20.43
CA ARG A 160 -7.88 1.68 -20.29
C ARG A 160 -9.11 0.91 -19.80
N SER A 161 -9.28 -0.33 -20.25
CA SER A 161 -10.36 -1.21 -19.75
C SER A 161 -10.24 -1.41 -18.23
N ALA A 162 -11.36 -1.53 -17.52
CA ALA A 162 -11.37 -1.72 -16.06
C ALA A 162 -10.54 -2.95 -15.62
N GLU A 163 -10.52 -4.00 -16.44
CA GLU A 163 -9.70 -5.20 -16.22
C GLU A 163 -8.19 -4.90 -16.33
N GLU A 164 -7.78 -4.08 -17.29
CA GLU A 164 -6.39 -3.67 -17.45
C GLU A 164 -5.94 -2.77 -16.29
N GLN A 165 -6.84 -1.89 -15.81
CA GLN A 165 -6.59 -1.08 -14.62
C GLN A 165 -6.42 -1.93 -13.36
N ALA A 166 -7.24 -2.96 -13.17
CA ALA A 166 -7.10 -3.91 -12.05
C ALA A 166 -5.76 -4.67 -12.11
N ARG A 167 -5.36 -5.14 -13.30
CA ARG A 167 -4.06 -5.81 -13.49
C ARG A 167 -2.86 -4.88 -13.22
N GLU A 168 -2.94 -3.61 -13.65
CA GLU A 168 -1.90 -2.62 -13.35
C GLU A 168 -1.82 -2.30 -11.86
N LEU A 169 -2.98 -2.17 -11.20
CA LEU A 169 -3.04 -1.96 -9.76
C LEU A 169 -2.36 -3.11 -9.02
N THR A 170 -2.63 -4.36 -9.41
CA THR A 170 -1.95 -5.49 -8.78
C THR A 170 -0.45 -5.51 -9.02
N ARG A 171 0.01 -5.26 -10.25
CA ARG A 171 1.44 -5.16 -10.55
C ARG A 171 2.09 -4.04 -9.74
N SER A 172 1.41 -2.92 -9.57
CA SER A 172 1.90 -1.80 -8.75
C SER A 172 1.99 -2.16 -7.27
N ILE A 173 0.93 -2.72 -6.67
CA ILE A 173 0.93 -3.14 -5.27
C ILE A 173 2.04 -4.18 -5.02
N ARG A 174 2.19 -5.17 -5.89
CA ARG A 174 3.25 -6.19 -5.78
C ARG A 174 4.65 -5.56 -5.76
N ARG A 175 4.91 -4.59 -6.64
CA ARG A 175 6.21 -3.88 -6.68
C ARG A 175 6.44 -3.07 -5.40
N GLU A 176 5.45 -2.30 -4.96
CA GLU A 176 5.62 -1.45 -3.77
C GLU A 176 5.71 -2.26 -2.47
N VAL A 177 5.00 -3.39 -2.35
CA VAL A 177 5.14 -4.31 -1.20
C VAL A 177 6.56 -4.86 -1.11
N ASN A 178 7.13 -5.33 -2.22
CA ASN A 178 8.50 -5.84 -2.24
C ASN A 178 9.50 -4.72 -1.91
N LYS A 179 9.35 -3.57 -2.55
CA LYS A 179 10.22 -2.40 -2.33
C LYS A 179 10.17 -1.92 -0.88
N LEU A 180 8.98 -1.77 -0.29
CA LEU A 180 8.83 -1.38 1.10
C LEU A 180 9.47 -2.39 2.04
N SER A 181 9.25 -3.69 1.80
CA SER A 181 9.84 -4.76 2.62
C SER A 181 11.37 -4.71 2.60
N GLU A 182 11.98 -4.58 1.43
CA GLU A 182 13.44 -4.47 1.28
C GLU A 182 14.01 -3.24 1.97
N GLN A 183 13.44 -2.06 1.69
CA GLN A 183 13.89 -0.79 2.25
C GLN A 183 13.74 -0.75 3.76
N TRP A 184 12.62 -1.26 4.29
CA TRP A 184 12.38 -1.34 5.72
C TRP A 184 13.40 -2.24 6.42
N ASN A 185 13.63 -3.45 5.91
CA ASN A 185 14.60 -4.38 6.49
C ASN A 185 16.02 -3.81 6.44
N ALA A 186 16.42 -3.23 5.31
CA ALA A 186 17.72 -2.57 5.17
C ALA A 186 17.90 -1.41 6.17
N LEU A 187 16.86 -0.63 6.43
CA LEU A 187 16.88 0.44 7.43
C LEU A 187 17.04 -0.09 8.86
N ILE A 188 16.33 -1.17 9.21
CA ILE A 188 16.47 -1.82 10.52
C ILE A 188 17.90 -2.36 10.69
N GLU A 189 18.41 -3.08 9.70
CA GLU A 189 19.77 -3.64 9.73
C GLU A 189 20.83 -2.54 9.87
N ARG A 190 20.72 -1.46 9.10
CA ARG A 190 21.61 -0.30 9.21
C ARG A 190 21.52 0.36 10.59
N SER A 191 20.32 0.50 11.14
CA SER A 191 20.12 1.06 12.48
C SER A 191 20.79 0.20 13.56
N ASP A 192 20.66 -1.12 13.48
CA ASP A 192 21.30 -2.05 14.40
C ASP A 192 22.83 -2.08 14.23
N ALA A 193 23.32 -2.03 12.99
CA ALA A 193 24.75 -1.92 12.70
C ALA A 193 25.35 -0.63 13.28
N TRP A 194 24.61 0.47 13.22
CA TRP A 194 25.02 1.73 13.81
C TRP A 194 25.07 1.64 15.34
N LYS A 195 24.09 1.00 16.00
CA LYS A 195 24.13 0.76 17.45
C LYS A 195 25.36 -0.06 17.87
N ARG A 196 25.68 -1.14 17.15
CA ARG A 196 26.89 -1.94 17.42
C ARG A 196 28.17 -1.09 17.34
N LYS A 197 28.28 -0.21 16.34
CA LYS A 197 29.43 0.72 16.22
C LYS A 197 29.53 1.68 17.42
N LEU A 198 28.42 2.18 17.94
CA LEU A 198 28.44 2.96 19.19
C LEU A 198 28.93 2.13 20.36
N ASP A 199 28.41 0.93 20.54
CA ASP A 199 28.76 0.09 21.68
C ASP A 199 30.24 -0.31 21.65
N ASP A 200 30.78 -0.63 20.47
CA ASP A 200 32.20 -0.94 20.29
C ASP A 200 33.11 0.25 20.65
N THR A 201 32.74 1.47 20.23
CA THR A 201 33.54 2.69 20.52
C THR A 201 33.43 3.13 21.97
N ALA A 202 32.25 3.00 22.59
CA ALA A 202 32.07 3.22 24.02
C ALA A 202 32.89 2.22 24.86
N ASN A 203 32.96 0.96 24.44
CA ASN A 203 33.76 -0.04 25.14
C ASN A 203 35.27 0.23 25.04
N VAL A 204 35.77 0.62 23.86
CA VAL A 204 37.19 0.99 23.66
C VAL A 204 37.58 2.24 24.46
N SER A 205 36.71 3.24 24.54
CA SER A 205 36.96 4.47 25.32
C SER A 205 36.92 4.25 26.84
N THR A 206 36.28 3.17 27.30
CA THR A 206 36.20 2.80 28.72
C THR A 206 37.37 1.91 29.16
N LEU A 207 38.17 1.36 28.23
CA LEU A 207 39.35 0.57 28.59
C LEU A 207 40.43 1.46 29.24
N PRO A 208 41.06 1.03 30.35
CA PRO A 208 42.17 1.75 30.95
C PRO A 208 43.29 1.98 29.92
N SER A 209 43.78 3.23 29.84
CA SER A 209 44.80 3.71 28.89
C SER A 209 46.04 2.79 28.76
N PHE A 210 46.32 1.97 29.78
CA PHE A 210 47.36 0.93 29.78
C PHE A 210 47.31 -0.05 28.58
N TYR A 211 46.14 -0.31 28.00
CA TYR A 211 46.00 -1.27 26.90
C TYR A 211 46.25 -0.69 25.50
N LEU A 212 46.20 0.64 25.34
CA LEU A 212 46.33 1.29 24.02
C LEU A 212 47.78 1.54 23.59
N HIS A 213 48.77 1.22 24.42
CA HIS A 213 50.18 1.62 24.18
C HIS A 213 51.22 0.48 24.27
N ARG A 214 50.81 -0.79 24.24
CA ARG A 214 51.80 -1.90 24.25
C ARG A 214 52.44 -2.05 22.87
N LYS A 215 53.52 -1.30 22.60
CA LYS A 215 54.43 -1.55 21.48
C LYS A 215 54.88 -3.02 21.53
N PRO A 216 54.92 -3.75 20.40
CA PRO A 216 55.45 -5.10 20.38
C PRO A 216 56.93 -5.05 20.77
N LEU A 217 57.28 -5.71 21.90
CA LEU A 217 58.66 -5.95 22.28
C LEU A 217 59.25 -6.92 21.25
N THR A 218 59.94 -6.39 20.24
CA THR A 218 60.76 -7.18 19.33
C THR A 218 61.98 -7.68 20.11
N HIS A 219 61.81 -8.77 20.85
CA HIS A 219 62.94 -9.48 21.45
C HIS A 219 63.71 -10.15 20.33
N LYS A 220 64.82 -9.53 19.87
CA LYS A 220 65.77 -10.20 18.98
C LYS A 220 66.42 -11.34 19.78
N PRO A 221 66.34 -12.60 19.33
CA PRO A 221 67.08 -13.68 19.98
C PRO A 221 68.57 -13.49 19.70
N HIS A 222 69.35 -13.30 20.77
CA HIS A 222 70.82 -13.28 20.71
C HIS A 222 71.31 -14.72 20.75
N TYR A 223 71.83 -15.23 19.63
CA TYR A 223 72.50 -16.52 19.59
C TYR A 223 73.98 -16.32 19.95
N PRO A 224 74.52 -17.04 20.95
CA PRO A 224 75.96 -17.05 21.19
C PRO A 224 76.68 -17.85 20.09
N ILE A 225 77.91 -17.41 19.79
CA ILE A 225 78.82 -17.84 18.72
C ILE A 225 79.29 -19.29 18.94
#